data_AF-A0A9D5Y8C7-F1
#
_entry.id   AF-A0A9D5Y8C7-F1
#
_cell.length_a   1.000
_cell.length_b   1.000
_cell.length_c   1.000
_cell.angle_alpha   90.00
_cell.angle_beta   90.00
_cell.angle_gamma   90.00
#
_symmetry.space_group_name_H-M   'P 1'
#
loop_
_entity.id
_entity.type
_entity.pdbx_description
1 polymer ?
#
loop_
_entity_poly.entity_id
_entity_poly.type
_entity_poly.pdbx_seq_one_letter_code
_entity_poly.pdbx_strand_id
1 'polypeptide(L)'
;MSTKKRILDAALTLFSENGYTNVFVAQIAEAVGIKAPSLYKHYKSKRDIFNAILDEMKAGYDRQAAALSMDGNDSAADAMTFAAASEDGLVQMGMSLFNFFLHDEYTRKFRKMLTLEQFHNPELAQLFSRQYIDDSLKYQSAMFAMLCQAGMLKDGDPYTMALQFHAPIYTLLTMCDRQPEREEELTALLERHIRQFRKMYSREEE
;
A
#
# COMPACT_ATOMS: atom_id res chain seq x y z
N MET A 1 -12.97 -16.99 -15.32
CA MET A 1 -13.18 -15.82 -14.44
C MET A 1 -14.67 -15.73 -14.08
N SER A 2 -15.02 -15.62 -12.80
CA SER A 2 -16.45 -15.58 -12.38
C SER A 2 -17.10 -14.23 -12.68
N THR A 3 -18.43 -14.19 -12.84
CA THR A 3 -19.19 -12.93 -12.98
C THR A 3 -18.95 -12.01 -11.79
N LYS A 4 -18.84 -12.58 -10.58
CA LYS A 4 -18.54 -11.82 -9.35
C LYS A 4 -17.19 -11.10 -9.42
N LYS A 5 -16.14 -11.75 -9.96
CA LYS A 5 -14.83 -11.12 -10.17
C LYS A 5 -14.87 -10.05 -11.27
N ARG A 6 -15.56 -10.32 -12.39
CA ARG A 6 -15.75 -9.32 -13.46
C ARG A 6 -16.41 -8.04 -12.96
N ILE A 7 -17.45 -8.17 -12.12
CA ILE A 7 -18.12 -7.03 -11.47
C ILE A 7 -17.14 -6.26 -10.58
N LEU A 8 -16.34 -6.98 -9.77
CA LEU A 8 -15.37 -6.37 -8.86
C LEU A 8 -14.31 -5.54 -9.61
N ASP A 9 -13.71 -6.13 -10.65
CA ASP A 9 -12.63 -5.50 -11.42
C ASP A 9 -13.16 -4.29 -12.24
N ALA A 10 -14.36 -4.41 -12.81
CA ALA A 10 -15.01 -3.30 -13.50
C ALA A 10 -15.39 -2.16 -12.53
N ALA A 11 -15.90 -2.49 -11.35
CA ALA A 11 -16.23 -1.51 -10.32
C ALA A 11 -14.99 -0.74 -9.87
N LEU A 12 -13.89 -1.44 -9.55
CA LEU A 12 -12.65 -0.79 -9.15
C LEU A 12 -12.09 0.11 -10.25
N THR A 13 -12.15 -0.33 -11.51
CA THR A 13 -11.74 0.50 -12.65
C THR A 13 -12.56 1.78 -12.71
N LEU A 14 -13.89 1.69 -12.70
CA LEU A 14 -14.78 2.85 -12.72
C LEU A 14 -14.56 3.77 -11.50
N PHE A 15 -14.38 3.22 -10.30
CA PHE A 15 -14.10 3.99 -9.08
C PHE A 15 -12.75 4.73 -9.17
N SER A 16 -11.73 4.12 -9.76
CA SER A 16 -10.40 4.73 -9.94
C SER A 16 -10.39 5.87 -10.97
N GLU A 17 -11.37 5.89 -11.88
CA GLU A 17 -11.49 6.92 -12.92
C GLU A 17 -12.39 8.06 -12.50
N ASN A 18 -13.49 7.77 -11.79
CA ASN A 18 -14.58 8.72 -11.54
C ASN A 18 -14.81 9.01 -10.04
N GLY A 19 -14.10 8.32 -9.15
CA GLY A 19 -14.38 8.29 -7.71
C GLY A 19 -15.47 7.28 -7.35
N TYR A 20 -15.37 6.69 -6.15
CA TYR A 20 -16.40 5.81 -5.58
C TYR A 20 -17.78 6.46 -5.52
N THR A 21 -17.86 7.74 -5.14
CA THR A 21 -19.12 8.44 -4.87
C THR A 21 -19.94 8.61 -6.15
N ASN A 22 -19.28 8.94 -7.27
CA ASN A 22 -19.94 9.27 -8.55
C ASN A 22 -20.34 8.06 -9.40
N VAL A 23 -19.93 6.85 -9.03
CA VAL A 23 -20.25 5.64 -9.79
C VAL A 23 -21.52 4.98 -9.25
N PHE A 24 -22.42 4.63 -10.17
CA PHE A 24 -23.68 3.93 -9.90
C PHE A 24 -23.59 2.45 -10.30
N VAL A 25 -24.34 1.60 -9.59
CA VAL A 25 -24.39 0.14 -9.85
C VAL A 25 -24.81 -0.17 -11.29
N ALA A 26 -25.66 0.66 -11.89
CA ALA A 26 -26.08 0.49 -13.28
C ALA A 26 -24.92 0.61 -14.28
N GLN A 27 -23.99 1.56 -14.07
CA GLN A 27 -22.80 1.74 -14.91
C GLN A 27 -21.86 0.53 -14.80
N ILE A 28 -21.71 -0.03 -13.58
CA ILE A 28 -20.93 -1.25 -13.38
C ILE A 28 -21.57 -2.44 -14.10
N ALA A 29 -22.90 -2.57 -14.04
CA ALA A 29 -23.63 -3.64 -14.73
C ALA A 29 -23.48 -3.53 -16.26
N GLU A 30 -23.59 -2.31 -16.79
CA GLU A 30 -23.36 -2.01 -18.20
C GLU A 30 -21.94 -2.38 -18.63
N ALA A 31 -20.92 -1.96 -17.86
CA ALA A 31 -19.51 -2.26 -18.14
C ALA A 31 -19.19 -3.76 -18.21
N VAL A 32 -19.95 -4.61 -17.49
CA VAL A 32 -19.79 -6.08 -17.56
C VAL A 32 -20.81 -6.77 -18.47
N GLY A 33 -21.66 -6.02 -19.17
CA GLY A 33 -22.64 -6.52 -20.12
C GLY A 33 -23.80 -7.29 -19.49
N ILE A 34 -24.22 -6.93 -18.27
CA ILE A 34 -25.37 -7.54 -17.58
C ILE A 34 -26.42 -6.49 -17.23
N LYS A 35 -27.66 -6.93 -17.00
CA LYS A 35 -28.72 -6.05 -16.48
C LYS A 35 -28.46 -5.74 -15.00
N ALA A 36 -28.75 -4.51 -14.56
CA ALA A 36 -28.58 -4.10 -13.16
C ALA A 36 -29.23 -5.06 -12.13
N PRO A 37 -30.46 -5.60 -12.36
CA PRO A 37 -31.04 -6.62 -11.48
C PRO A 37 -30.20 -7.90 -11.33
N SER A 38 -29.44 -8.29 -12.36
CA SER A 38 -28.55 -9.46 -12.30
C SER A 38 -27.31 -9.22 -11.45
N LEU A 39 -26.82 -7.98 -11.37
CA LEU A 39 -25.70 -7.61 -10.51
C LEU A 39 -26.07 -7.80 -9.04
N TYR A 40 -27.30 -7.47 -8.66
CA TYR A 40 -27.80 -7.63 -7.29
C TYR A 40 -27.83 -9.09 -6.79
N LYS A 41 -27.76 -10.08 -7.70
CA LYS A 41 -27.58 -11.49 -7.32
C LYS A 41 -26.17 -11.81 -6.82
N HIS A 42 -25.19 -10.97 -7.14
CA HIS A 42 -23.78 -11.13 -6.77
C HIS A 42 -23.36 -10.20 -5.62
N TYR A 43 -23.86 -8.97 -5.61
CA TYR A 43 -23.60 -7.97 -4.57
C TYR A 43 -24.88 -7.20 -4.27
N LYS A 44 -25.31 -7.11 -3.01
CA LYS A 44 -26.61 -6.51 -2.67
C LYS A 44 -26.58 -4.98 -2.75
N SER A 45 -25.40 -4.38 -2.72
CA SER A 45 -25.22 -2.93 -2.76
C SER A 45 -23.87 -2.52 -3.37
N LYS A 46 -23.72 -1.23 -3.71
CA LYS A 46 -22.40 -0.64 -4.08
C LYS A 46 -21.39 -0.78 -2.94
N ARG A 47 -21.84 -0.72 -1.68
CA ARG A 47 -21.01 -0.92 -0.49
C ARG A 47 -20.50 -2.35 -0.40
N ASP A 48 -21.31 -3.36 -0.75
CA ASP A 48 -20.88 -4.76 -0.74
C ASP A 48 -19.77 -5.02 -1.77
N ILE A 49 -19.83 -4.35 -2.93
CA ILE A 49 -18.77 -4.40 -3.93
C ILE A 49 -17.49 -3.78 -3.36
N PHE A 50 -17.61 -2.60 -2.73
CA PHE A 50 -16.48 -1.93 -2.09
C PHE A 50 -15.84 -2.76 -0.98
N ASN A 51 -16.64 -3.40 -0.13
CA ASN A 51 -16.11 -4.29 0.91
C ASN A 51 -15.34 -5.47 0.30
N ALA A 52 -15.85 -6.05 -0.79
CA ALA A 52 -15.12 -7.09 -1.51
C ALA A 52 -13.82 -6.57 -2.16
N ILE A 53 -13.74 -5.27 -2.49
CA ILE A 53 -12.48 -4.64 -2.93
C ILE A 53 -11.49 -4.58 -1.77
N LEU A 54 -11.94 -4.20 -0.58
CA LEU A 54 -11.09 -4.19 0.62
C LEU A 54 -10.58 -5.60 0.97
N ASP A 55 -11.43 -6.62 0.86
CA ASP A 55 -11.04 -8.01 1.11
C ASP A 55 -9.96 -8.47 0.13
N GLU A 56 -10.08 -8.14 -1.16
CA GLU A 56 -9.06 -8.47 -2.16
C GLU A 56 -7.77 -7.65 -1.97
N MET A 57 -7.86 -6.38 -1.56
CA MET A 57 -6.69 -5.58 -1.18
C MET A 57 -5.93 -6.22 -0.02
N LYS A 58 -6.63 -6.63 1.04
CA LYS A 58 -6.04 -7.31 2.19
C LYS A 58 -5.34 -8.61 1.76
N ALA A 59 -6.02 -9.43 0.95
CA ALA A 59 -5.43 -10.65 0.42
C ALA A 59 -4.21 -10.38 -0.47
N GLY A 60 -4.18 -9.25 -1.19
CA GLY A 60 -3.02 -8.77 -1.94
C GLY A 60 -1.83 -8.45 -1.04
N TYR A 61 -2.06 -7.72 0.06
CA TYR A 61 -1.02 -7.44 1.06
C TYR A 61 -0.49 -8.71 1.70
N ASP A 62 -1.35 -9.64 2.10
CA ASP A 62 -0.93 -10.91 2.71
C ASP A 62 -0.06 -11.74 1.74
N ARG A 63 -0.41 -11.76 0.44
CA ARG A 63 0.41 -12.42 -0.60
C ARG A 63 1.77 -11.73 -0.78
N GLN A 64 1.80 -10.40 -0.77
CA GLN A 64 3.03 -9.63 -0.95
C GLN A 64 3.97 -9.78 0.26
N ALA A 65 3.43 -9.74 1.48
CA ALA A 65 4.18 -10.00 2.70
C ALA A 65 4.80 -11.41 2.68
N ALA A 66 3.99 -12.43 2.36
CA ALA A 66 4.47 -13.80 2.24
C ALA A 66 5.58 -13.95 1.18
N ALA A 67 5.49 -13.26 0.05
CA ALA A 67 6.53 -13.27 -1.00
C ALA A 67 7.87 -12.67 -0.51
N LEU A 68 7.83 -11.79 0.48
CA LEU A 68 8.99 -11.19 1.14
C LEU A 68 9.43 -11.95 2.41
N SER A 69 8.82 -13.10 2.70
CA SER A 69 9.01 -13.83 3.96
C SER A 69 8.73 -12.97 5.20
N MET A 70 7.76 -12.06 5.06
CA MET A 70 7.22 -11.22 6.13
C MET A 70 5.83 -11.70 6.53
N ASP A 71 5.46 -11.47 7.79
CA ASP A 71 4.09 -11.65 8.26
C ASP A 71 3.18 -10.52 7.73
N GLY A 72 3.70 -9.28 7.71
CA GLY A 72 3.00 -8.10 7.23
C GLY A 72 1.97 -7.53 8.21
N ASN A 73 1.62 -8.26 9.27
CA ASN A 73 0.74 -7.80 10.34
C ASN A 73 1.41 -7.87 11.72
N ASP A 74 2.46 -8.68 11.87
CA ASP A 74 3.28 -8.81 13.08
C ASP A 74 4.62 -8.08 12.94
N SER A 75 4.66 -6.84 13.43
CA SER A 75 5.88 -6.03 13.45
C SER A 75 7.05 -6.67 14.21
N ALA A 76 6.80 -7.59 15.16
CA ALA A 76 7.84 -8.22 15.96
C ALA A 76 8.52 -9.34 15.17
N ALA A 77 7.71 -10.16 14.49
CA ALA A 77 8.22 -11.17 13.56
C ALA A 77 9.07 -10.50 12.46
N ASP A 78 8.56 -9.40 11.91
CA ASP A 78 9.20 -8.73 10.78
C ASP A 78 10.41 -7.86 11.16
N ALA A 79 10.52 -7.42 12.43
CA ALA A 79 11.70 -6.73 12.93
C ALA A 79 12.97 -7.55 12.72
N MET A 80 12.92 -8.85 13.03
CA MET A 80 14.08 -9.74 12.86
C MET A 80 14.43 -9.93 11.39
N THR A 81 13.44 -10.06 10.50
CA THR A 81 13.64 -10.11 9.05
C THR A 81 14.32 -8.84 8.54
N PHE A 82 13.89 -7.66 9.02
CA PHE A 82 14.50 -6.39 8.68
C PHE A 82 15.95 -6.29 9.17
N ALA A 83 16.23 -6.67 10.43
CA ALA A 83 17.57 -6.59 11.00
C ALA A 83 18.57 -7.57 10.36
N ALA A 84 18.11 -8.77 10.00
CA ALA A 84 18.94 -9.78 9.38
C ALA A 84 19.27 -9.49 7.91
N ALA A 85 18.53 -8.58 7.27
CA ALA A 85 18.72 -8.27 5.85
C ALA A 85 20.07 -7.55 5.61
N SER A 86 20.78 -8.00 4.56
CA SER A 86 21.91 -7.24 4.00
C SER A 86 21.44 -5.90 3.45
N GLU A 87 22.38 -4.99 3.15
CA GLU A 87 22.00 -3.68 2.61
C GLU A 87 21.24 -3.83 1.29
N ASP A 88 21.74 -4.69 0.40
CA ASP A 88 21.06 -5.00 -0.86
C ASP A 88 19.73 -5.73 -0.63
N GLY A 89 19.62 -6.57 0.40
CA GLY A 89 18.37 -7.23 0.78
C GLY A 89 17.29 -6.23 1.21
N LEU A 90 17.64 -5.21 1.99
CA LEU A 90 16.71 -4.13 2.37
C LEU A 90 16.29 -3.31 1.15
N VAL A 91 17.22 -3.01 0.24
CA VAL A 91 16.91 -2.32 -1.02
C VAL A 91 15.94 -3.16 -1.86
N GLN A 92 16.20 -4.46 -2.03
CA GLN A 92 15.31 -5.36 -2.76
C GLN A 92 13.91 -5.44 -2.14
N MET A 93 13.82 -5.51 -0.81
CA MET A 93 12.55 -5.50 -0.09
C MET A 93 11.78 -4.20 -0.32
N GLY A 94 12.44 -3.05 -0.15
CA GLY A 94 11.82 -1.74 -0.37
C GLY A 94 11.38 -1.53 -1.82
N MET A 95 12.20 -1.95 -2.79
CA MET A 95 11.88 -1.92 -4.22
C MET A 95 10.69 -2.83 -4.57
N SER A 96 10.63 -4.03 -3.99
CA SER A 96 9.52 -4.97 -4.18
C SER A 96 8.20 -4.39 -3.66
N LEU A 97 8.20 -3.83 -2.44
CA LEU A 97 7.03 -3.14 -1.89
C LEU A 97 6.64 -1.93 -2.73
N PHE A 98 7.60 -1.09 -3.12
CA PHE A 98 7.36 0.08 -3.96
C PHE A 98 6.72 -0.29 -5.30
N ASN A 99 7.27 -1.31 -5.98
CA ASN A 99 6.73 -1.82 -7.24
C ASN A 99 5.35 -2.43 -7.07
N PHE A 100 5.09 -3.15 -5.97
CA PHE A 100 3.76 -3.64 -5.67
C PHE A 100 2.75 -2.48 -5.57
N PHE A 101 3.07 -1.40 -4.85
CA PHE A 101 2.17 -0.25 -4.80
C PHE A 101 2.08 0.50 -6.14
N LEU A 102 3.16 0.61 -6.90
CA LEU A 102 3.20 1.40 -8.12
C LEU A 102 2.56 0.69 -9.31
N HIS A 103 2.87 -0.59 -9.52
CA HIS A 103 2.61 -1.34 -10.75
C HIS A 103 1.53 -2.40 -10.65
N ASP A 104 1.20 -2.90 -9.45
CA ASP A 104 0.06 -3.79 -9.31
C ASP A 104 -1.22 -3.03 -9.69
N GLU A 105 -1.87 -3.49 -10.76
CA GLU A 105 -3.06 -2.88 -11.35
C GLU A 105 -4.14 -2.61 -10.29
N TYR A 106 -4.36 -3.57 -9.41
CA TYR A 106 -5.41 -3.52 -8.40
C TYR A 106 -5.07 -2.49 -7.32
N THR A 107 -3.86 -2.57 -6.76
CA THR A 107 -3.35 -1.67 -5.72
C THR A 107 -3.26 -0.23 -6.21
N ARG A 108 -2.78 -0.01 -7.44
CA ARG A 108 -2.72 1.31 -8.08
C ARG A 108 -4.12 1.92 -8.26
N LYS A 109 -5.08 1.15 -8.80
CA LYS A 109 -6.46 1.61 -8.96
C LYS A 109 -7.13 1.93 -7.62
N PHE A 110 -6.86 1.11 -6.60
CA PHE A 110 -7.37 1.33 -5.25
C PHE A 110 -6.81 2.62 -4.63
N ARG A 111 -5.49 2.85 -4.71
CA ARG A 111 -4.87 4.11 -4.28
C ARG A 111 -5.49 5.30 -5.00
N LYS A 112 -5.60 5.23 -6.33
CA LYS A 112 -6.17 6.32 -7.15
C LYS A 112 -7.62 6.64 -6.75
N MET A 113 -8.46 5.62 -6.54
CA MET A 113 -9.83 5.81 -6.06
C MET A 113 -9.84 6.57 -4.73
N LEU A 114 -9.05 6.15 -3.74
CA LEU A 114 -9.03 6.82 -2.44
C LEU A 114 -8.45 8.23 -2.54
N THR A 115 -7.45 8.45 -3.41
CA THR A 115 -6.90 9.78 -3.69
C THR A 115 -7.97 10.75 -4.23
N LEU A 116 -8.86 10.29 -5.12
CA LEU A 116 -9.97 11.11 -5.64
C LEU A 116 -11.02 11.41 -4.57
N GLU A 117 -11.31 10.42 -3.72
CA GLU A 117 -12.39 10.50 -2.74
C GLU A 117 -12.01 11.26 -1.47
N GLN A 118 -10.72 11.38 -1.14
CA GLN A 118 -10.26 12.01 0.11
C GLN A 118 -10.77 13.45 0.30
N PHE A 119 -11.08 14.16 -0.79
CA PHE A 119 -11.53 15.55 -0.76
C PHE A 119 -13.06 15.71 -0.68
N HIS A 120 -13.81 14.62 -0.86
CA HIS A 120 -15.27 14.66 -1.01
C HIS A 120 -16.02 13.67 -0.11
N ASN A 121 -15.34 12.64 0.38
CA ASN A 121 -15.91 11.59 1.21
C ASN A 121 -15.07 11.39 2.49
N PRO A 122 -15.53 11.90 3.65
CA PRO A 122 -14.76 11.85 4.89
C PRO A 122 -14.41 10.43 5.35
N GLU A 123 -15.27 9.45 5.06
CA GLU A 123 -15.01 8.05 5.41
C GLU A 123 -13.84 7.48 4.59
N LEU A 124 -13.82 7.76 3.28
CA LEU A 124 -12.74 7.31 2.41
C LEU A 124 -11.45 8.11 2.61
N ALA A 125 -11.55 9.38 3.01
CA ALA A 125 -10.41 10.16 3.49
C ALA A 125 -9.75 9.51 4.71
N GLN A 126 -10.56 9.10 5.70
CA GLN A 126 -10.06 8.41 6.88
C GLN A 126 -9.45 7.04 6.53
N LEU A 127 -10.07 6.30 5.61
CA LEU A 127 -9.51 5.04 5.13
C LEU A 127 -8.16 5.24 4.43
N PHE A 128 -8.02 6.30 3.63
CA PHE A 128 -6.76 6.65 2.99
C PHE A 128 -5.65 6.93 4.01
N SER A 129 -5.93 7.79 5.00
CA SER A 129 -4.98 8.09 6.09
C SER A 129 -4.59 6.82 6.83
N ARG A 130 -5.56 5.99 7.21
CA ARG A 130 -5.30 4.73 7.90
C ARG A 130 -4.39 3.81 7.06
N GLN A 131 -4.76 3.57 5.81
CA GLN A 131 -4.12 2.58 4.93
C GLN A 131 -2.70 2.97 4.50
N TYR A 132 -2.48 4.25 4.19
CA TYR A 132 -1.22 4.69 3.60
C TYR A 132 -0.32 5.45 4.55
N ILE A 133 -0.83 5.95 5.69
CA ILE A 133 -0.07 6.75 6.64
C ILE A 133 -0.07 6.08 8.01
N ASP A 134 -1.21 6.04 8.70
CA ASP A 134 -1.27 5.73 10.14
C ASP A 134 -0.84 4.29 10.43
N ASP A 135 -1.37 3.31 9.71
CA ASP A 135 -1.04 1.90 9.95
C ASP A 135 0.41 1.60 9.57
N SER A 136 0.93 2.21 8.51
CA SER A 136 2.32 2.05 8.10
C SER A 136 3.28 2.64 9.13
N LEU A 137 3.03 3.86 9.59
CA LEU A 137 3.85 4.52 10.62
C LEU A 137 3.78 3.76 11.94
N LYS A 138 2.59 3.32 12.36
CA LYS A 138 2.40 2.53 13.58
C LYS A 138 3.19 1.22 13.52
N TYR A 139 3.07 0.48 12.42
CA TYR A 139 3.76 -0.79 12.22
C TYR A 139 5.29 -0.60 12.23
N GLN A 140 5.81 0.37 11.48
CA GLN A 140 7.25 0.65 11.41
C GLN A 140 7.80 1.20 12.73
N SER A 141 7.01 2.01 13.45
CA SER A 141 7.39 2.52 14.78
C SER A 141 7.55 1.39 15.78
N ALA A 142 6.62 0.42 15.79
CA ALA A 142 6.72 -0.76 16.65
C ALA A 142 7.97 -1.60 16.29
N MET A 143 8.18 -1.84 15.00
CA MET A 143 9.35 -2.56 14.48
C MET A 143 10.66 -1.87 14.92
N PHE A 144 10.81 -0.58 14.68
CA PHE A 144 12.01 0.18 15.05
C PHE A 144 12.19 0.28 16.56
N ALA A 145 11.12 0.41 17.35
CA ALA A 145 11.21 0.39 18.80
C ALA A 145 11.82 -0.92 19.31
N MET A 146 11.40 -2.06 18.75
CA MET A 146 11.96 -3.37 19.10
C MET A 146 13.43 -3.51 18.70
N LEU A 147 13.81 -3.00 17.52
CA LEU A 147 15.19 -3.04 17.07
C LEU A 147 16.12 -2.15 17.89
N CYS A 148 15.66 -0.98 18.35
CA CYS A 148 16.40 -0.16 19.28
C CYS A 148 16.58 -0.87 20.64
N GLN A 149 15.50 -1.46 21.19
CA GLN A 149 15.55 -2.22 22.45
C GLN A 149 16.48 -3.43 22.38
N ALA A 150 16.54 -4.10 21.22
CA ALA A 150 17.45 -5.22 20.97
C ALA A 150 18.91 -4.78 20.69
N GLY A 151 19.18 -3.48 20.66
CA GLY A 151 20.50 -2.93 20.35
C GLY A 151 20.94 -3.12 18.90
N MET A 152 20.01 -3.44 17.99
CA MET A 152 20.28 -3.66 16.57
C MET A 152 20.29 -2.34 15.78
N LEU A 153 19.57 -1.33 16.25
CA LEU A 153 19.62 0.04 15.74
C LEU A 153 20.12 1.01 16.82
N LYS A 154 20.60 2.17 16.40
CA LYS A 154 20.88 3.31 17.29
C LYS A 154 19.58 3.75 17.97
N ASP A 155 19.69 4.20 19.21
CA ASP A 155 18.55 4.72 19.95
C ASP A 155 18.02 6.00 19.29
N GLY A 156 16.70 6.12 19.22
CA GLY A 156 16.00 7.24 18.61
C GLY A 156 14.50 7.17 18.92
N ASP A 157 13.77 8.25 18.63
CA ASP A 157 12.31 8.24 18.73
C ASP A 157 11.72 7.35 17.61
N PRO A 158 11.09 6.20 17.91
CA PRO A 158 10.70 5.23 16.89
C PRO A 158 9.67 5.79 15.89
N TYR A 159 8.83 6.72 16.33
CA TYR A 159 7.86 7.37 15.46
C TYR A 159 8.54 8.29 14.44
N THR A 160 9.51 9.08 14.88
CA THR A 160 10.31 9.92 13.99
C THR A 160 11.11 9.07 12.99
N MET A 161 11.68 7.95 13.43
CA MET A 161 12.36 6.99 12.55
C MET A 161 11.41 6.42 11.49
N ALA A 162 10.21 6.02 11.88
CA ALA A 162 9.16 5.56 10.96
C ALA A 162 8.80 6.64 9.95
N LEU A 163 8.63 7.89 10.39
CA LEU A 163 8.31 9.01 9.50
C LEU A 163 9.43 9.27 8.49
N GLN A 164 10.69 9.26 8.94
CA GLN A 164 11.85 9.44 8.07
C GLN A 164 11.99 8.30 7.05
N PHE A 165 11.65 7.08 7.43
CA PHE A 165 11.66 5.96 6.50
C PHE A 165 10.51 6.04 5.50
N HIS A 166 9.27 6.24 5.97
CA HIS A 166 8.05 6.17 5.18
C HIS A 166 7.84 7.37 4.25
N ALA A 167 7.99 8.60 4.75
CA ALA A 167 7.56 9.80 4.03
C ALA A 167 8.26 9.97 2.67
N PRO A 168 9.58 9.72 2.53
CA PRO A 168 10.22 9.76 1.21
C PRO A 168 9.68 8.69 0.25
N ILE A 169 9.45 7.46 0.72
CA ILE A 169 8.91 6.35 -0.10
C ILE A 169 7.54 6.74 -0.66
N TYR A 170 6.64 7.20 0.21
CA TYR A 170 5.30 7.64 -0.19
C TYR A 170 5.36 8.86 -1.12
N THR A 171 6.26 9.82 -0.85
CA THR A 171 6.48 10.98 -1.72
C THR A 171 6.87 10.55 -3.12
N LEU A 172 7.86 9.66 -3.26
CA LEU A 172 8.32 9.14 -4.55
C LEU A 172 7.20 8.38 -5.29
N LEU A 173 6.41 7.58 -4.57
CA LEU A 173 5.27 6.85 -5.14
C LEU A 173 4.25 7.81 -5.78
N THR A 174 3.87 8.87 -5.05
CA THR A 174 2.93 9.87 -5.60
C THR A 174 3.56 10.72 -6.71
N MET A 175 4.88 10.86 -6.76
CA MET A 175 5.57 11.50 -7.88
C MET A 175 5.46 10.65 -9.14
N CYS A 176 5.66 9.33 -9.05
CA CYS A 176 5.47 8.42 -10.19
C CYS A 176 4.03 8.47 -10.73
N ASP A 177 3.02 8.59 -9.85
CA ASP A 177 1.61 8.72 -10.28
C ASP A 177 1.38 9.96 -11.18
N ARG A 178 2.19 11.02 -11.03
CA ARG A 178 2.05 12.30 -11.77
C ARG A 178 3.08 12.47 -12.90
N GLN A 179 4.23 11.81 -12.79
CA GLN A 179 5.40 11.95 -13.65
C GLN A 179 5.99 10.56 -13.93
N PRO A 180 5.25 9.67 -14.61
CA PRO A 180 5.69 8.29 -14.86
C PRO A 180 7.00 8.23 -15.67
N GLU A 181 7.30 9.24 -16.49
CA GLU A 181 8.55 9.36 -17.22
C GLU A 181 9.80 9.48 -16.33
N ARG A 182 9.62 9.81 -15.04
CA ARG A 182 10.71 9.93 -14.06
C ARG A 182 10.90 8.68 -13.21
N GLU A 183 10.18 7.59 -13.48
CA GLU A 183 10.19 6.41 -12.63
C GLU A 183 11.61 5.87 -12.37
N GLU A 184 12.46 5.80 -13.41
CA GLU A 184 13.86 5.35 -13.30
C GLU A 184 14.67 6.23 -12.33
N GLU A 185 14.52 7.56 -12.44
CA GLU A 185 15.15 8.52 -11.52
C GLU A 185 14.65 8.33 -10.08
N LEU A 186 13.33 8.18 -9.90
CA LEU A 186 12.69 8.09 -8.59
C LEU A 186 12.99 6.76 -7.89
N THR A 187 13.13 5.66 -8.63
CA THR A 187 13.58 4.38 -8.08
C THR A 187 15.05 4.41 -7.67
N ALA A 188 15.92 5.09 -8.42
CA ALA A 188 17.29 5.34 -7.97
C ALA A 188 17.36 6.20 -6.69
N LEU A 189 16.43 7.16 -6.52
CA LEU A 189 16.30 7.93 -5.28
C LEU A 189 15.80 7.07 -4.11
N LEU A 190 14.86 6.14 -4.36
CA LEU A 190 14.38 5.20 -3.36
C LEU A 190 15.51 4.31 -2.83
N GLU A 191 16.35 3.76 -3.71
CA GLU A 191 17.51 2.96 -3.31
C GLU A 191 18.44 3.77 -2.40
N ARG A 192 18.83 4.98 -2.84
CA ARG A 192 19.68 5.87 -2.04
C ARG A 192 19.07 6.19 -0.68
N HIS A 193 17.75 6.41 -0.63
CA HIS A 193 17.02 6.66 0.61
C HIS A 193 17.13 5.49 1.58
N ILE A 194 16.89 4.25 1.12
CA ILE A 194 17.00 3.04 1.95
C ILE A 194 18.42 2.87 2.48
N ARG A 195 19.44 3.00 1.63
CA ARG A 195 20.85 2.91 2.06
C ARG A 195 21.22 3.99 3.07
N GLN A 196 20.77 5.23 2.83
CA GLN A 196 21.01 6.35 3.74
C GLN A 196 20.33 6.14 5.10
N PHE A 197 19.09 5.64 5.11
CA PHE A 197 18.38 5.32 6.34
C PHE A 197 19.11 4.24 7.15
N ARG A 198 19.53 3.16 6.48
CA ARG A 198 20.33 2.11 7.11
C ARG A 198 21.59 2.69 7.75
N LYS A 199 22.38 3.47 7.02
CA LYS A 199 23.60 4.11 7.54
C LYS A 199 23.34 5.04 8.72
N MET A 200 22.22 5.77 8.70
CA MET A 200 21.85 6.70 9.75
C MET A 200 21.64 5.96 11.08
N TYR A 201 20.94 4.82 11.05
CA TYR A 201 20.48 4.09 12.24
C TYR A 201 21.24 2.79 12.56
N SER A 202 22.10 2.29 11.67
CA SER A 202 22.97 1.14 11.96
C SER A 202 24.00 1.52 13.02
N ARG A 203 24.15 0.72 14.08
CA ARG A 203 25.30 0.87 14.98
C ARG A 203 26.58 0.55 14.21
N GLU A 204 27.62 1.37 14.36
CA GLU A 204 28.95 1.02 13.83
C GLU A 204 29.46 -0.19 14.61
N GLU A 205 30.05 -1.16 13.93
CA GLU A 205 30.81 -2.23 14.61
C GLU A 205 31.98 -1.54 15.32
N GLU A 206 32.00 -1.57 16.66
CA GLU A 206 33.14 -1.13 17.48
C GLU A 206 34.40 -1.97 17.23
#